data_AF-A0A8T7CRK1-F1
#
_entry.id   AF-A0A8T7CRK1-F1
#
_cell.length_a   1.000
_cell.length_b   1.000
_cell.length_c   1.000
_cell.angle_alpha   90.00
_cell.angle_beta   90.00
_cell.angle_gamma   90.00
#
_symmetry.space_group_name_H-M   'P 1'
#
loop_
_entity.id
_entity.type
_entity.pdbx_description
1 polymer ?
#
loop_
_entity_poly.entity_id
_entity_poly.type
_entity_poly.pdbx_seq_one_letter_code
_entity_poly.pdbx_strand_id
1 'polypeptide(L)'
;MMHVPDEKKPALPAPGPEATAHSERLQALIKAEIQAQAGSIPFARFMELALYAPGLGYYSGGLHKFGREGDFTTAPEISALFSQSLAVQCAQVLESLGHADVLEAGAGSGIMAAGILAELERLGQLPDRYYILELSGELRQRQQQTLQDKVPHLLEKVQWLDALPVSGFRGVIIGNELLDAMPVQIFRIEDGEVRELHVEAEGEGFAYKAKPAAEDLIKAVRQIETQLGEPFAEGYESEINLAAQGWLHSISEIMEQGLLLFIDYGFPRHEFYHPQRSGGTLMCHYRHQAHPDPMVLVGLQDITAHVDFTAMAETAQACGLDVMGFT
;
A
#
# COMPACT_ATOMS: atom_id res chain seq x y z
N MET A 1 24.53 34.87 -3.14
CA MET A 1 23.35 34.77 -2.27
C MET A 1 22.18 35.40 -3.01
N MET A 2 21.50 34.62 -3.85
CA MET A 2 20.23 35.04 -4.44
C MET A 2 19.13 34.38 -3.61
N HIS A 3 18.36 35.22 -2.92
CA HIS A 3 17.19 34.84 -2.16
C HIS A 3 16.11 34.46 -3.17
N VAL A 4 15.87 33.17 -3.37
CA VAL A 4 14.68 32.70 -4.08
C VAL A 4 13.51 32.94 -3.13
N PRO A 5 12.47 33.68 -3.53
CA PRO A 5 11.31 33.89 -2.68
C PRO A 5 10.64 32.55 -2.39
N ASP A 6 10.23 32.37 -1.14
CA ASP A 6 9.41 31.26 -0.67
C ASP A 6 8.12 31.23 -1.52
N GLU A 7 8.08 30.38 -2.54
CA GLU A 7 6.85 30.11 -3.29
C GLU A 7 5.84 29.58 -2.26
N LYS A 8 4.80 30.37 -1.98
CA LYS A 8 3.68 29.95 -1.13
C LYS A 8 3.17 28.62 -1.68
N LYS A 9 3.51 27.51 -1.00
CA LYS A 9 2.91 26.21 -1.25
C LYS A 9 1.39 26.41 -1.29
N PRO A 10 0.69 25.95 -2.35
CA PRO A 10 -0.76 26.05 -2.38
C PRO A 10 -1.30 25.41 -1.10
N ALA A 11 -2.06 26.20 -0.32
CA ALA A 11 -2.62 25.71 0.93
C ALA A 11 -3.58 24.56 0.62
N LEU A 12 -3.39 23.43 1.31
CA LEU A 12 -4.30 22.29 1.19
C LEU A 12 -5.73 22.75 1.52
N PRO A 13 -6.75 22.27 0.78
CA PRO A 13 -8.14 22.64 1.05
C PRO A 13 -8.52 22.32 2.50
N ALA A 14 -9.18 23.25 3.19
CA ALA A 14 -9.62 22.97 4.56
C ALA A 14 -10.70 21.87 4.56
N PRO A 15 -10.62 20.88 5.48
CA PRO A 15 -11.68 19.92 5.68
C PRO A 15 -12.94 20.59 6.25
N GLY A 16 -14.11 20.00 5.98
CA GLY A 16 -15.36 20.42 6.61
C GLY A 16 -15.44 19.97 8.08
N PRO A 17 -16.38 20.50 8.88
CA PRO A 17 -16.42 20.27 10.33
C PRO A 17 -16.46 18.80 10.75
N GLU A 18 -17.20 17.95 10.02
CA GLU A 18 -17.29 16.52 10.31
C GLU A 18 -15.97 15.79 10.06
N ALA A 19 -15.30 16.10 8.94
CA ALA A 19 -13.99 15.56 8.61
C ALA A 19 -12.92 16.04 9.60
N THR A 20 -12.95 17.31 10.00
CA THR A 20 -12.08 17.85 11.06
C THR A 20 -12.26 17.09 12.37
N ALA A 21 -13.50 16.95 12.85
CA ALA A 21 -13.79 16.21 14.08
C ALA A 21 -13.36 14.73 13.99
N HIS A 22 -13.45 14.12 12.81
CA HIS A 22 -12.96 12.76 12.59
C HIS A 22 -11.44 12.66 12.69
N SER A 23 -10.72 13.56 12.01
CA SER A 23 -9.27 13.64 12.14
C SER A 23 -8.84 13.87 13.58
N GLU A 24 -9.50 14.78 14.30
CA GLU A 24 -9.23 15.04 15.73
C GLU A 24 -9.39 13.78 16.61
N ARG A 25 -10.41 12.95 16.35
CA ARG A 25 -10.58 11.67 17.06
C ARG A 25 -9.42 10.71 16.79
N LEU A 26 -9.00 10.59 15.53
CA LEU A 26 -7.87 9.73 15.17
C LEU A 26 -6.55 10.25 15.76
N GLN A 27 -6.32 11.57 15.70
CA GLN A 27 -5.15 12.18 16.32
C GLN A 27 -5.12 11.93 17.83
N ALA A 28 -6.27 12.02 18.51
CA ALA A 28 -6.37 11.70 19.93
C ALA A 28 -6.03 10.23 20.23
N LEU A 29 -6.49 9.30 19.38
CA LEU A 29 -6.14 7.87 19.48
C LEU A 29 -4.63 7.67 19.33
N ILE A 30 -4.01 8.25 18.31
CA ILE A 30 -2.57 8.11 18.05
C ILE A 30 -1.75 8.74 19.19
N LYS A 31 -2.16 9.91 19.69
CA LYS A 31 -1.49 10.56 20.84
C LYS A 31 -1.57 9.70 22.10
N ALA A 32 -2.68 9.02 22.34
CA ALA A 32 -2.81 8.08 23.46
C ALA A 32 -1.86 6.87 23.32
N GLU A 33 -1.73 6.32 22.10
CA GLU A 33 -0.77 5.24 21.81
C GLU A 33 0.68 5.70 22.03
N ILE A 34 1.04 6.90 21.53
CA ILE A 34 2.35 7.52 21.75
C ILE A 34 2.66 7.65 23.24
N GLN A 35 1.71 8.11 24.05
CA GLN A 35 1.88 8.22 25.49
C GLN A 35 2.09 6.85 26.15
N ALA A 36 1.36 5.81 25.71
CA ALA A 36 1.53 4.45 26.21
C ALA A 36 2.89 3.83 25.84
N GLN A 37 3.45 4.21 24.68
CA GLN A 37 4.69 3.67 24.11
C GLN A 37 5.93 4.50 24.47
N ALA A 38 5.98 5.01 25.71
CA ALA A 38 7.09 5.83 26.23
C ALA A 38 7.39 7.10 25.41
N GLY A 39 6.35 7.73 24.85
CA GLY A 39 6.39 9.07 24.27
C GLY A 39 6.67 9.12 22.77
N SER A 40 6.79 7.99 22.07
CA SER A 40 6.98 7.96 20.60
C SER A 40 6.68 6.59 20.02
N ILE A 41 6.15 6.50 18.80
CA ILE A 41 5.95 5.25 18.05
C ILE A 41 6.76 5.25 16.75
N PRO A 42 7.20 4.09 16.21
CA PRO A 42 7.80 4.04 14.87
C PRO A 42 6.88 4.65 13.81
N PHE A 43 7.44 5.28 12.76
CA PHE A 43 6.61 5.83 11.68
C PHE A 43 5.68 4.79 11.05
N ALA A 44 6.15 3.55 10.88
CA ALA A 44 5.31 2.45 10.40
C ALA A 44 4.03 2.30 11.23
N ARG A 45 4.11 2.37 12.56
CA ARG A 45 2.93 2.27 13.44
C ARG A 45 2.04 3.51 13.34
N PHE A 46 2.61 4.70 13.15
CA PHE A 46 1.83 5.90 12.88
C PHE A 46 1.05 5.77 11.56
N MET A 47 1.73 5.38 10.48
CA MET A 47 1.14 5.18 9.15
C MET A 47 0.04 4.11 9.18
N GLU A 48 0.27 3.00 9.87
CA GLU A 48 -0.73 1.94 10.08
C GLU A 48 -2.00 2.49 10.74
N LEU A 49 -1.88 3.28 11.81
CA LEU A 49 -3.04 3.89 12.47
C LEU A 49 -3.71 4.95 11.59
N ALA A 50 -2.92 5.78 10.92
CA ALA A 50 -3.42 6.83 10.02
C ALA A 50 -4.27 6.23 8.88
N LEU A 51 -3.86 5.09 8.33
CA LEU A 51 -4.49 4.45 7.19
C LEU A 51 -5.57 3.42 7.59
N TYR A 52 -5.33 2.63 8.64
CA TYR A 52 -6.09 1.40 8.91
C TYR A 52 -6.68 1.30 10.32
N ALA A 53 -6.59 2.35 11.16
CA ALA A 53 -7.25 2.31 12.48
C ALA A 53 -8.76 2.00 12.31
N PRO A 54 -9.30 0.97 12.98
CA PRO A 54 -10.70 0.57 12.79
C PRO A 54 -11.68 1.72 13.03
N GLY A 55 -12.48 2.04 12.01
CA GLY A 55 -13.48 3.11 12.06
C GLY A 55 -12.93 4.54 11.95
N LEU A 56 -11.61 4.75 11.91
CA LEU A 56 -10.98 6.07 11.92
C LEU A 56 -9.92 6.30 10.84
N GLY A 57 -9.14 5.27 10.48
CA GLY A 57 -8.08 5.38 9.48
C GLY A 57 -8.63 5.67 8.09
N TYR A 58 -7.79 6.21 7.20
CA TYR A 58 -8.15 6.62 5.84
C TYR A 58 -8.97 5.56 5.06
N TYR A 59 -8.50 4.30 5.05
CA TYR A 59 -9.16 3.19 4.36
C TYR A 59 -10.28 2.50 5.18
N SER A 60 -10.44 2.88 6.45
CA SER A 60 -11.36 2.24 7.41
C SER A 60 -12.38 3.20 8.04
N GLY A 61 -12.42 4.46 7.59
CA GLY A 61 -13.02 5.58 8.31
C GLY A 61 -14.45 5.98 7.92
N GLY A 62 -15.08 5.37 6.92
CA GLY A 62 -16.49 5.66 6.59
C GLY A 62 -16.73 6.99 5.86
N LEU A 63 -15.69 7.82 5.67
CA LEU A 63 -15.83 9.21 5.21
C LEU A 63 -15.48 9.42 3.73
N HIS A 64 -14.96 8.40 3.02
CA HIS A 64 -14.47 8.56 1.66
C HIS A 64 -15.42 8.02 0.58
N LYS A 65 -16.01 8.96 -0.16
CA LYS A 65 -16.57 8.71 -1.49
C LYS A 65 -15.43 8.62 -2.52
N PHE A 66 -14.81 7.45 -2.70
CA PHE A 66 -13.94 7.25 -3.87
C PHE A 66 -14.74 7.50 -5.18
N GLY A 67 -14.13 8.05 -6.22
CA GLY A 67 -14.79 8.43 -7.48
C GLY A 67 -14.24 9.74 -8.04
N ARG A 68 -14.96 10.40 -8.95
CA ARG A 68 -14.58 11.69 -9.56
C ARG A 68 -14.32 12.85 -8.56
N GLU A 69 -14.59 12.63 -7.27
CA GLU A 69 -14.36 13.53 -6.12
C GLU A 69 -13.43 12.90 -5.04
N GLY A 70 -12.79 11.75 -5.31
CA GLY A 70 -11.84 11.09 -4.41
C GLY A 70 -10.44 11.73 -4.45
N ASP A 71 -9.52 11.29 -3.59
CA ASP A 71 -8.20 11.95 -3.48
C ASP A 71 -7.25 11.63 -4.65
N PHE A 72 -7.40 10.45 -5.28
CA PHE A 72 -6.64 10.03 -6.46
C PHE A 72 -7.49 9.12 -7.37
N THR A 73 -6.98 8.85 -8.58
CA THR A 73 -7.61 7.96 -9.57
C THR A 73 -6.65 6.83 -9.90
N THR A 74 -7.08 5.59 -9.70
CA THR A 74 -6.29 4.38 -10.00
C THR A 74 -6.51 3.92 -11.44
N ALA A 75 -5.60 3.10 -11.99
CA ALA A 75 -5.68 2.63 -13.38
C ALA A 75 -7.03 1.97 -13.75
N PRO A 76 -7.66 1.12 -12.90
CA PRO A 76 -8.97 0.54 -13.19
C PRO A 76 -10.11 1.57 -13.36
N GLU A 77 -10.02 2.72 -12.70
CA GLU A 77 -11.02 3.79 -12.78
C GLU A 77 -10.85 4.65 -14.04
N ILE A 78 -9.67 4.63 -14.66
CA ILE A 78 -9.37 5.38 -15.89
C ILE A 78 -9.90 4.64 -17.12
N SER A 79 -9.68 3.33 -17.22
CA SER A 79 -10.02 2.56 -18.42
C SER A 79 -10.26 1.08 -18.14
N ALA A 80 -11.34 0.55 -18.71
CA ALA A 80 -11.65 -0.89 -18.68
C ALA A 80 -10.56 -1.75 -19.36
N LEU A 81 -9.73 -1.17 -20.24
CA LEU A 81 -8.64 -1.87 -20.91
C LEU A 81 -7.61 -2.42 -19.91
N PHE A 82 -7.43 -1.78 -18.76
CA PHE A 82 -6.52 -2.26 -17.72
C PHE A 82 -6.99 -3.61 -17.17
N SER A 83 -8.23 -3.67 -16.67
CA SER A 83 -8.83 -4.92 -16.18
C SER A 83 -8.90 -6.00 -17.25
N GLN A 84 -9.21 -5.64 -18.49
CA GLN A 84 -9.24 -6.59 -19.61
C GLN A 84 -7.86 -7.18 -19.91
N SER A 85 -6.80 -6.37 -19.82
CA SER A 85 -5.43 -6.84 -20.05
C SER A 85 -4.98 -7.81 -18.95
N LEU A 86 -5.29 -7.51 -17.69
CA LEU A 86 -5.03 -8.43 -16.58
C LEU A 86 -5.84 -9.73 -16.70
N ALA A 87 -7.09 -9.64 -17.14
CA ALA A 87 -7.93 -10.81 -17.37
C ALA A 87 -7.34 -11.76 -18.42
N VAL A 88 -6.69 -11.25 -19.47
CA VAL A 88 -6.00 -12.10 -20.46
C VAL A 88 -4.86 -12.89 -19.81
N GLN A 89 -4.07 -12.28 -18.94
CA GLN A 89 -3.02 -12.99 -18.20
C GLN A 89 -3.62 -14.01 -17.22
N CYS A 90 -4.71 -13.65 -16.55
CA CYS A 90 -5.43 -14.56 -15.65
C CYS A 90 -5.97 -15.78 -16.42
N ALA A 91 -6.57 -15.57 -17.59
CA ALA A 91 -7.12 -16.64 -18.43
C ALA A 91 -6.06 -17.67 -18.81
N GLN A 92 -4.84 -17.26 -19.15
CA GLN A 92 -3.73 -18.18 -19.46
C GLN A 92 -3.37 -19.08 -18.26
N VAL A 93 -3.33 -18.51 -17.06
CA VAL A 93 -3.03 -19.26 -15.84
C VAL A 93 -4.18 -20.21 -15.51
N LEU A 94 -5.42 -19.71 -15.51
CA LEU A 94 -6.62 -20.50 -15.24
C LEU A 94 -6.75 -21.68 -16.21
N GLU A 95 -6.54 -21.46 -17.51
CA GLU A 95 -6.56 -22.51 -18.52
C GLU A 95 -5.49 -23.59 -18.25
N SER A 96 -4.28 -23.17 -17.87
CA SER A 96 -3.17 -24.10 -17.57
C SER A 96 -3.40 -24.96 -16.32
N LEU A 97 -4.13 -24.43 -15.34
CA LEU A 97 -4.37 -25.08 -14.06
C LEU A 97 -5.70 -25.87 -14.04
N GLY A 98 -6.68 -25.48 -14.85
CA GLY A 98 -8.03 -26.05 -14.84
C GLY A 98 -8.84 -25.53 -13.65
N HIS A 99 -8.81 -26.26 -12.53
CA HIS A 99 -9.45 -25.83 -11.28
C HIS A 99 -8.57 -24.82 -10.55
N ALA A 100 -8.90 -23.55 -10.70
CA ALA A 100 -8.15 -22.44 -10.14
C ALA A 100 -9.04 -21.22 -9.84
N ASP A 101 -8.57 -20.44 -8.87
CA ASP A 101 -9.25 -19.26 -8.35
C ASP A 101 -8.52 -17.97 -8.73
N VAL A 102 -9.19 -16.83 -8.56
CA VAL A 102 -8.54 -15.52 -8.54
C VAL A 102 -8.73 -14.91 -7.17
N LEU A 103 -7.69 -14.32 -6.59
CA LEU A 103 -7.78 -13.55 -5.34
C LEU A 103 -7.28 -12.14 -5.62
N GLU A 104 -8.12 -11.14 -5.37
CA GLU A 104 -7.76 -9.73 -5.40
C GLU A 104 -7.63 -9.19 -3.98
N ALA A 105 -6.45 -8.72 -3.61
CA ALA A 105 -6.19 -8.09 -2.32
C ALA A 105 -6.35 -6.58 -2.45
N GLY A 106 -7.27 -6.00 -1.67
CA GLY A 106 -7.58 -4.57 -1.73
C GLY A 106 -8.29 -4.16 -3.02
N ALA A 107 -9.48 -4.72 -3.29
CA ALA A 107 -10.19 -4.51 -4.57
C ALA A 107 -10.78 -3.10 -4.78
N GLY A 108 -10.49 -2.15 -3.88
CA GLY A 108 -10.97 -0.77 -3.94
C GLY A 108 -12.49 -0.69 -4.12
N SER A 109 -12.92 -0.05 -5.22
CA SER A 109 -14.33 0.11 -5.58
C SER A 109 -15.00 -1.13 -6.18
N GLY A 110 -14.25 -2.19 -6.47
CA GLY A 110 -14.70 -3.39 -7.18
C GLY A 110 -14.77 -3.25 -8.69
N ILE A 111 -14.32 -2.13 -9.26
CA ILE A 111 -14.32 -1.89 -10.71
C ILE A 111 -13.37 -2.86 -11.43
N MET A 112 -12.19 -3.12 -10.85
CA MET A 112 -11.24 -4.08 -11.42
C MET A 112 -11.81 -5.50 -11.39
N ALA A 113 -12.28 -5.97 -10.23
CA ALA A 113 -12.97 -7.25 -10.08
C ALA A 113 -14.07 -7.48 -11.12
N ALA A 114 -14.99 -6.51 -11.27
CA ALA A 114 -16.08 -6.60 -12.24
C ALA A 114 -15.55 -6.67 -13.69
N GLY A 115 -14.52 -5.88 -14.02
CA GLY A 115 -13.90 -5.87 -15.34
C GLY A 115 -13.18 -7.18 -15.66
N ILE A 116 -12.44 -7.75 -14.70
CA ILE A 116 -11.75 -9.03 -14.87
C ILE A 116 -12.77 -10.16 -15.05
N LEU A 117 -13.79 -10.24 -14.20
CA LEU A 117 -14.84 -11.26 -14.30
C LEU A 117 -15.58 -11.21 -15.65
N ALA A 118 -15.98 -10.02 -16.10
CA ALA A 118 -16.64 -9.85 -17.38
C ALA A 118 -15.76 -10.31 -18.56
N GLU A 119 -14.47 -9.98 -18.54
CA GLU A 119 -13.56 -10.37 -19.61
C GLU A 119 -13.22 -11.87 -19.57
N LEU A 120 -13.05 -12.46 -18.38
CA LEU A 120 -12.87 -13.90 -18.22
C LEU A 120 -14.10 -14.69 -18.69
N GLU A 121 -15.32 -14.19 -18.44
CA GLU A 121 -16.55 -14.76 -19.03
C GLU A 121 -16.52 -14.71 -20.55
N ARG A 122 -16.16 -13.55 -21.12
CA ARG A 122 -16.05 -13.38 -22.58
C ARG A 122 -15.03 -14.33 -23.21
N LEU A 123 -13.95 -14.63 -22.49
CA LEU A 123 -12.90 -15.58 -22.89
C LEU A 123 -13.28 -17.05 -22.64
N GLY A 124 -14.37 -17.32 -21.92
CA GLY A 124 -14.77 -18.67 -21.53
C GLY A 124 -13.87 -19.30 -20.48
N GLN A 125 -13.19 -18.48 -19.67
CA GLN A 125 -12.17 -18.88 -18.69
C GLN A 125 -12.49 -18.32 -17.29
N LEU A 126 -13.74 -18.46 -16.85
CA LEU A 126 -14.13 -18.03 -15.51
C LEU A 126 -13.43 -18.90 -14.44
N PRO A 127 -12.98 -18.31 -13.32
CA PRO A 127 -12.40 -19.07 -12.22
C PRO A 127 -13.47 -19.86 -11.48
N ASP A 128 -13.04 -20.82 -10.64
CA ASP A 128 -13.94 -21.51 -9.72
C ASP A 128 -14.54 -20.51 -8.71
N ARG A 129 -13.68 -19.69 -8.08
CA ARG A 129 -14.04 -18.55 -7.24
C ARG A 129 -13.21 -17.31 -7.55
N TYR A 130 -13.83 -16.16 -7.32
CA TYR A 130 -13.16 -14.85 -7.27
C TYR A 130 -13.18 -14.34 -5.84
N TYR A 131 -12.05 -14.46 -5.15
CA TYR A 131 -11.89 -13.98 -3.79
C TYR A 131 -11.53 -12.50 -3.77
N ILE A 132 -12.14 -11.75 -2.86
CA ILE A 132 -11.73 -10.38 -2.53
C ILE A 132 -11.29 -10.36 -1.07
N LEU A 133 -10.01 -10.12 -0.81
CA LEU A 133 -9.50 -9.89 0.54
C LEU A 133 -9.67 -8.41 0.87
N GLU A 134 -10.63 -8.11 1.75
CA GLU A 134 -11.03 -6.75 2.12
C GLU A 134 -11.38 -6.68 3.60
N LEU A 135 -10.62 -5.89 4.36
CA LEU A 135 -10.81 -5.68 5.79
C LEU A 135 -11.84 -4.58 6.08
N SER A 136 -12.07 -3.68 5.11
CA SER A 136 -13.01 -2.57 5.24
C SER A 136 -14.44 -3.02 4.89
N GLY A 137 -15.33 -3.00 5.90
CA GLY A 137 -16.74 -3.32 5.70
C GLY A 137 -17.46 -2.35 4.74
N GLU A 138 -17.00 -1.10 4.67
CA GLU A 138 -17.53 -0.09 3.73
C GLU A 138 -17.15 -0.42 2.28
N LEU A 139 -15.87 -0.70 2.03
CA LEU A 139 -15.40 -1.08 0.70
C LEU A 139 -16.07 -2.37 0.23
N ARG A 140 -16.28 -3.33 1.13
CA ARG A 140 -17.05 -4.54 0.84
C ARG A 140 -18.45 -4.23 0.32
N GLN A 141 -19.19 -3.34 0.99
CA GLN A 141 -20.53 -2.94 0.53
C GLN A 141 -20.49 -2.28 -0.85
N ARG A 142 -19.51 -1.40 -1.07
CA ARG A 142 -19.33 -0.74 -2.36
C ARG A 142 -18.98 -1.72 -3.48
N GLN A 143 -18.06 -2.65 -3.24
CA GLN A 143 -17.68 -3.70 -4.18
C GLN A 143 -18.88 -4.56 -4.55
N GLN A 144 -19.70 -4.95 -3.57
CA GLN A 144 -20.95 -5.68 -3.80
C GLN A 144 -21.89 -4.91 -4.73
N GLN A 145 -22.09 -3.61 -4.48
CA GLN A 145 -22.93 -2.76 -5.34
C GLN A 145 -22.37 -2.69 -6.77
N THR A 146 -21.06 -2.44 -6.92
CA THR A 146 -20.39 -2.40 -8.22
C THR A 146 -20.57 -3.70 -9.00
N LEU A 147 -20.37 -4.85 -8.35
CA LEU A 147 -20.53 -6.17 -8.96
C LEU A 147 -21.99 -6.46 -9.30
N GLN A 148 -22.94 -6.10 -8.42
CA GLN A 148 -24.38 -6.22 -8.66
C GLN A 148 -24.85 -5.37 -9.85
N ASP A 149 -24.25 -4.20 -10.06
CA ASP A 149 -24.59 -3.31 -11.17
C ASP A 149 -23.94 -3.72 -12.49
N LYS A 150 -22.71 -4.25 -12.45
CA LYS A 150 -21.91 -4.54 -13.66
C LYS A 150 -21.99 -5.99 -14.14
N VAL A 151 -21.96 -6.96 -13.22
CA VAL A 151 -21.90 -8.40 -13.50
C VAL A 151 -22.78 -9.21 -12.53
N PRO A 152 -24.08 -8.88 -12.39
CA PRO A 152 -24.96 -9.49 -11.38
C PRO A 152 -25.03 -11.02 -11.47
N HIS A 153 -24.97 -11.57 -12.68
CA HIS A 153 -25.02 -13.00 -12.93
C HIS A 153 -23.73 -13.75 -12.52
N LEU A 154 -22.64 -13.03 -12.27
CA LEU A 154 -21.37 -13.60 -11.80
C LEU A 154 -21.17 -13.42 -10.29
N LEU A 155 -22.10 -12.77 -9.59
CA LEU A 155 -21.95 -12.50 -8.15
C LEU A 155 -21.79 -13.78 -7.32
N GLU A 156 -22.40 -14.90 -7.76
CA GLU A 156 -22.25 -16.19 -7.09
C GLU A 156 -20.83 -16.77 -7.13
N LYS A 157 -19.96 -16.28 -8.02
CA LYS A 157 -18.54 -16.64 -8.07
C LYS A 157 -17.70 -15.85 -7.06
N VAL A 158 -18.20 -14.72 -6.57
CA VAL A 158 -17.44 -13.80 -5.71
C VAL A 158 -17.58 -14.18 -4.25
N GLN A 159 -16.47 -14.22 -3.52
CA GLN A 159 -16.44 -14.42 -2.08
C GLN A 159 -15.50 -13.41 -1.41
N TRP A 160 -16.02 -12.66 -0.44
CA TRP A 160 -15.19 -11.77 0.38
C TRP A 160 -14.53 -12.55 1.51
N LEU A 161 -13.26 -12.26 1.73
CA LEU A 161 -12.42 -12.85 2.77
C LEU A 161 -12.02 -11.79 3.80
N ASP A 162 -12.05 -12.18 5.07
CA ASP A 162 -11.52 -11.38 6.19
C ASP A 162 -10.05 -11.71 6.49
N ALA A 163 -9.54 -12.82 5.95
CA ALA A 163 -8.17 -13.29 6.12
C ALA A 163 -7.77 -14.17 4.92
N LEU A 164 -6.47 -14.37 4.74
CA LEU A 164 -5.96 -15.30 3.73
C LEU A 164 -6.48 -16.74 3.98
N PRO A 165 -6.70 -17.53 2.91
CA PRO A 165 -6.94 -18.97 3.05
C PRO A 165 -5.82 -19.66 3.85
N VAL A 166 -6.12 -20.79 4.47
CA VAL A 166 -5.14 -21.47 5.34
C VAL A 166 -3.98 -22.09 4.54
N SER A 167 -4.27 -22.65 3.35
CA SER A 167 -3.29 -23.30 2.47
C SER A 167 -3.95 -23.73 1.16
N GLY A 168 -3.16 -24.10 0.16
CA GLY A 168 -3.65 -24.80 -1.03
C GLY A 168 -4.26 -23.86 -2.09
N PHE A 169 -3.88 -22.58 -2.08
CA PHE A 169 -4.36 -21.64 -3.08
C PHE A 169 -3.75 -21.98 -4.43
N ARG A 170 -4.61 -22.19 -5.43
CA ARG A 170 -4.21 -22.52 -6.80
C ARG A 170 -4.86 -21.54 -7.76
N GLY A 171 -4.07 -20.71 -8.43
CA GLY A 171 -4.59 -19.69 -9.32
C GLY A 171 -3.82 -18.38 -9.33
N VAL A 172 -4.52 -17.24 -9.44
CA VAL A 172 -3.89 -15.93 -9.57
C VAL A 172 -4.20 -15.06 -8.37
N ILE A 173 -3.17 -14.49 -7.75
CA ILE A 173 -3.32 -13.45 -6.73
C ILE A 173 -2.91 -12.11 -7.32
N ILE A 174 -3.76 -11.11 -7.19
CA ILE A 174 -3.59 -9.77 -7.75
C ILE A 174 -3.54 -8.75 -6.60
N GLY A 175 -2.54 -7.88 -6.62
CA GLY A 175 -2.50 -6.66 -5.82
C GLY A 175 -2.21 -5.47 -6.73
N ASN A 176 -3.15 -4.53 -6.84
CA ASN A 176 -2.98 -3.31 -7.61
C ASN A 176 -2.96 -2.12 -6.67
N GLU A 177 -1.87 -1.34 -6.67
CA GLU A 177 -1.69 -0.19 -5.75
C GLU A 177 -1.98 -0.61 -4.30
N LEU A 178 -1.33 -1.70 -3.89
CA LEU A 178 -1.52 -2.35 -2.59
C LEU A 178 -0.25 -2.23 -1.75
N LEU A 179 0.91 -2.40 -2.37
CA LEU A 179 2.19 -2.45 -1.67
C LEU A 179 2.62 -1.04 -1.24
N ASP A 180 2.28 -0.01 -2.03
CA ASP A 180 2.58 1.38 -1.73
C ASP A 180 1.96 1.90 -0.42
N ALA A 181 0.79 1.38 -0.05
CA ALA A 181 0.02 1.79 1.11
C ALA A 181 0.38 0.98 2.36
N MET A 182 1.24 -0.04 2.22
CA MET A 182 1.69 -0.81 3.37
C MET A 182 2.62 0.02 4.26
N PRO A 183 2.49 -0.07 5.60
CA PRO A 183 3.27 0.75 6.50
C PRO A 183 4.78 0.54 6.36
N VAL A 184 5.51 1.64 6.16
CA VAL A 184 6.97 1.64 5.99
C VAL A 184 7.70 2.12 7.24
N GLN A 185 8.88 1.56 7.52
CA GLN A 185 9.85 2.20 8.38
C GLN A 185 10.57 3.31 7.60
N ILE A 186 10.89 4.42 8.27
CA ILE A 186 11.77 5.44 7.71
C ILE A 186 13.08 5.39 8.49
N PHE A 187 14.19 5.21 7.78
CA PHE A 187 15.52 5.30 8.37
C PHE A 187 16.19 6.62 8.01
N ARG A 188 17.13 7.05 8.85
CA ARG A 188 18.05 8.15 8.60
C ARG A 188 19.47 7.75 8.96
N ILE A 189 20.45 8.15 8.18
CA ILE A 189 21.86 8.09 8.58
C ILE A 189 22.19 9.31 9.45
N GLU A 190 22.55 9.08 10.72
CA GLU A 190 23.05 10.12 11.62
C GLU A 190 24.35 9.62 12.30
N ASP A 191 25.41 10.42 12.24
CA ASP A 191 26.74 10.08 12.75
C ASP A 191 27.27 8.73 12.21
N GLY A 192 26.91 8.39 10.98
CA GLY A 192 27.22 7.10 10.35
C GLY A 192 26.44 5.90 10.91
N GLU A 193 25.52 6.09 11.84
CA GLU A 193 24.61 5.06 12.37
C GLU A 193 23.25 5.10 11.68
N VAL A 194 22.56 3.96 11.64
CA VAL A 194 21.18 3.88 11.17
C VAL A 194 20.26 4.23 12.33
N ARG A 195 19.47 5.29 12.15
CA ARG A 195 18.41 5.73 13.05
C ARG A 195 17.06 5.43 12.44
N GLU A 196 16.08 5.14 13.27
CA GLU A 196 14.68 5.02 12.86
C GLU A 196 13.94 6.30 13.19
N LEU A 197 13.13 6.81 12.26
CA LEU A 197 12.26 7.95 12.54
C LEU A 197 10.99 7.46 13.22
N HIS A 198 10.81 7.92 14.46
CA HIS A 198 9.58 7.79 15.22
C HIS A 198 8.74 9.06 15.10
N VAL A 199 7.47 8.93 15.47
CA VAL A 199 6.52 10.03 15.63
C VAL A 199 6.25 10.27 17.11
N GLU A 200 6.37 11.53 17.53
CA GLU A 200 5.96 11.99 18.86
C GLU A 200 4.87 13.06 18.76
N ALA A 201 4.16 13.28 19.87
CA ALA A 201 3.19 14.36 19.96
C ALA A 201 3.90 15.71 20.19
N GLU A 202 3.62 16.70 19.35
CA GLU A 202 4.16 18.06 19.48
C GLU A 202 3.03 19.09 19.40
N GLY A 203 2.73 19.75 20.53
CA GLY A 203 1.62 20.70 20.62
C GLY A 203 0.28 20.07 20.20
N GLU A 204 -0.37 20.67 19.21
CA GLU A 204 -1.62 20.16 18.62
C GLU A 204 -1.39 19.11 17.54
N GLY A 205 -0.17 18.89 17.07
CA GLY A 205 0.17 17.95 16.00
C GLY A 205 1.17 16.87 16.40
N PHE A 206 2.04 16.53 15.46
CA PHE A 206 3.08 15.52 15.59
C PHE A 206 4.40 16.04 15.03
N ALA A 207 5.50 15.42 15.44
CA ALA A 207 6.84 15.68 14.91
C ALA A 207 7.64 14.38 14.79
N TYR A 208 8.64 14.40 13.91
CA TYR A 208 9.61 13.32 13.81
C TYR A 208 10.65 13.36 14.93
N LYS A 209 11.06 12.17 15.36
CA LYS A 209 12.14 11.96 16.32
C LYS A 209 12.99 10.76 15.94
N ALA A 210 14.26 11.01 15.64
CA ALA A 210 15.22 9.95 15.36
C ALA A 210 15.57 9.18 16.64
N LYS A 211 15.48 7.84 16.59
CA LYS A 211 15.84 6.93 17.69
C LYS A 211 16.79 5.85 17.17
N PRO A 212 17.53 5.15 18.06
CA PRO A 212 18.29 3.98 17.65
C PRO A 212 17.36 2.98 16.94
N ALA A 213 17.74 2.56 15.73
CA ALA A 213 16.97 1.60 14.96
C ALA A 213 17.03 0.20 15.59
N ALA A 214 15.97 -0.60 15.38
CA ALA A 214 15.98 -2.02 15.69
C ALA A 214 16.98 -2.78 14.79
N GLU A 215 17.43 -3.95 15.27
CA GLU A 215 18.52 -4.70 14.62
C GLU A 215 18.16 -5.21 13.21
N ASP A 216 16.89 -5.53 12.98
CA ASP A 216 16.34 -5.90 11.67
C ASP A 216 16.43 -4.74 10.67
N LEU A 217 16.04 -3.53 11.07
CA LEU A 217 16.16 -2.34 10.23
C LEU A 217 17.62 -2.00 9.93
N ILE A 218 18.51 -2.08 10.94
CA ILE A 218 19.95 -1.89 10.73
C ILE A 218 20.48 -2.89 9.70
N LYS A 219 20.15 -4.18 9.86
CA LYS A 219 20.59 -5.23 8.93
C LYS A 219 20.11 -4.97 7.51
N ALA A 220 18.84 -4.60 7.34
CA ALA A 220 18.27 -4.28 6.04
C ALA A 220 19.00 -3.11 5.36
N VAL A 221 19.21 -2.00 6.07
CA VAL A 221 19.94 -0.84 5.53
C VAL A 221 21.38 -1.20 5.15
N ARG A 222 22.11 -1.90 6.02
CA ARG A 222 23.51 -2.28 5.73
C ARG A 222 23.64 -3.29 4.59
N GLN A 223 22.64 -4.15 4.41
CA GLN A 223 22.58 -5.06 3.27
C GLN A 223 22.40 -4.28 1.97
N ILE A 224 21.52 -3.27 1.96
CA ILE A 224 21.31 -2.39 0.80
C ILE A 224 22.62 -1.66 0.45
N GLU A 225 23.30 -1.05 1.42
CA GLU A 225 24.61 -0.40 1.19
C GLU A 225 25.63 -1.37 0.58
N THR A 226 25.68 -2.61 1.09
CA THR A 226 26.59 -3.64 0.56
C THR A 226 26.29 -3.98 -0.89
N GLN A 227 25.00 -4.05 -1.26
CA GLN A 227 24.57 -4.38 -2.62
C GLN A 227 24.74 -3.22 -3.59
N LEU A 228 24.58 -1.97 -3.12
CA LEU A 228 24.87 -0.77 -3.91
C LEU A 228 26.38 -0.51 -4.04
N GLY A 229 27.18 -1.04 -3.11
CA GLY A 229 28.64 -0.95 -3.12
C GLY A 229 29.17 0.32 -2.45
N GLU A 230 28.31 1.14 -1.85
CA GLU A 230 28.67 2.34 -1.11
C GLU A 230 27.71 2.60 0.06
N PRO A 231 28.18 3.19 1.16
CA PRO A 231 27.33 3.57 2.28
C PRO A 231 26.46 4.78 1.90
N PHE A 232 25.31 4.89 2.57
CA PHE A 232 24.48 6.07 2.46
C PHE A 232 25.16 7.30 3.07
N ALA A 233 24.92 8.47 2.46
CA ALA A 233 25.46 9.73 2.96
C ALA A 233 24.82 10.16 4.28
N GLU A 234 25.53 10.98 5.06
CA GLU A 234 25.00 11.60 6.27
C GLU A 234 23.72 12.39 5.97
N GLY A 235 22.68 12.18 6.78
CA GLY A 235 21.36 12.79 6.60
C GLY A 235 20.50 12.16 5.51
N TYR A 236 20.95 11.08 4.85
CA TYR A 236 20.13 10.35 3.90
C TYR A 236 18.93 9.71 4.61
N GLU A 237 17.72 9.97 4.10
CA GLU A 237 16.45 9.42 4.57
C GLU A 237 15.77 8.64 3.46
N SER A 238 15.23 7.47 3.81
CA SER A 238 14.41 6.67 2.89
C SER A 238 13.58 5.63 3.63
N GLU A 239 12.70 4.96 2.89
CA GLU A 239 11.77 3.98 3.38
C GLU A 239 12.32 2.55 3.24
N ILE A 240 11.92 1.67 4.17
CA ILE A 240 11.99 0.22 4.02
C ILE A 240 10.60 -0.32 4.34
N ASN A 241 10.05 -1.15 3.45
CA ASN A 241 8.73 -1.74 3.59
C ASN A 241 8.82 -3.19 4.08
N LEU A 242 9.09 -3.39 5.38
CA LEU A 242 9.12 -4.73 5.98
C LEU A 242 7.72 -5.37 6.02
N ALA A 243 6.66 -4.57 6.06
CA ALA A 243 5.28 -5.05 6.03
C ALA A 243 4.96 -5.77 4.71
N ALA A 244 5.34 -5.19 3.56
CA ALA A 244 5.17 -5.82 2.25
C ALA A 244 5.95 -7.14 2.13
N GLN A 245 7.16 -7.21 2.68
CA GLN A 245 7.93 -8.46 2.71
C GLN A 245 7.23 -9.54 3.56
N GLY A 246 6.73 -9.17 4.74
CA GLY A 246 5.98 -10.08 5.61
C GLY A 246 4.64 -10.53 5.00
N TRP A 247 3.98 -9.65 4.26
CA TRP A 247 2.75 -9.98 3.53
C TRP A 247 3.05 -10.95 2.38
N LEU A 248 4.07 -10.69 1.58
CA LEU A 248 4.50 -11.61 0.51
C LEU A 248 4.90 -12.98 1.07
N HIS A 249 5.53 -13.03 2.24
CA HIS A 249 5.78 -14.28 2.94
C HIS A 249 4.47 -15.02 3.25
N SER A 250 3.49 -14.36 3.85
CA SER A 250 2.17 -14.94 4.13
C SER A 250 1.47 -15.46 2.86
N ILE A 251 1.59 -14.71 1.75
CA ILE A 251 1.06 -15.12 0.44
C ILE A 251 1.78 -16.36 -0.10
N SER A 252 3.10 -16.44 0.08
CA SER A 252 3.88 -17.60 -0.36
C SER A 252 3.50 -18.88 0.39
N GLU A 253 3.16 -18.78 1.68
CA GLU A 253 2.78 -19.94 2.50
C GLU A 253 1.47 -20.59 2.03
N ILE A 254 0.56 -19.79 1.49
CA ILE A 254 -0.74 -20.28 1.02
C ILE A 254 -0.70 -20.76 -0.43
N MET A 255 0.26 -20.30 -1.22
CA MET A 255 0.36 -20.56 -2.65
C MET A 255 0.84 -21.99 -2.92
N GLU A 256 -0.03 -22.83 -3.47
CA GLU A 256 0.33 -24.16 -3.95
C GLU A 256 0.88 -24.12 -5.37
N GLN A 257 0.18 -23.43 -6.28
CA GLN A 257 0.59 -23.31 -7.67
C GLN A 257 -0.17 -22.17 -8.34
N GLY A 258 0.53 -21.23 -8.97
CA GLY A 258 -0.16 -20.07 -9.50
C GLY A 258 0.76 -18.94 -9.93
N LEU A 259 0.16 -17.76 -9.99
CA LEU A 259 0.84 -16.51 -10.34
C LEU A 259 0.49 -15.42 -9.33
N LEU A 260 1.49 -14.66 -8.90
CA LEU A 260 1.32 -13.42 -8.17
C LEU A 260 1.52 -12.25 -9.14
N LEU A 261 0.56 -11.34 -9.22
CA LEU A 261 0.61 -10.13 -10.04
C LEU A 261 0.51 -8.90 -9.14
N PHE A 262 1.64 -8.21 -8.96
CA PHE A 262 1.69 -6.93 -8.26
C PHE A 262 1.93 -5.80 -9.26
N ILE A 263 1.02 -4.83 -9.27
CA ILE A 263 1.09 -3.64 -10.11
C ILE A 263 1.13 -2.44 -9.18
N ASP A 264 2.25 -1.74 -9.20
CA ASP A 264 2.51 -0.65 -8.27
C ASP A 264 3.56 0.31 -8.84
N TYR A 265 3.68 1.51 -8.28
CA TYR A 265 4.71 2.47 -8.68
C TYR A 265 5.95 2.32 -7.80
N GLY A 266 7.10 2.19 -8.45
CA GLY A 266 8.33 1.87 -7.75
C GLY A 266 9.52 1.72 -8.68
N PHE A 267 10.62 1.28 -8.09
CA PHE A 267 11.91 1.21 -8.77
C PHE A 267 12.67 -0.05 -8.38
N PRO A 268 13.62 -0.52 -9.21
CA PRO A 268 14.70 -1.36 -8.74
C PRO A 268 15.54 -0.65 -7.67
N ARG A 269 16.18 -1.40 -6.78
CA ARG A 269 16.93 -0.88 -5.61
C ARG A 269 17.89 0.26 -5.93
N HIS A 270 18.65 0.16 -7.03
CA HIS A 270 19.64 1.17 -7.40
C HIS A 270 19.04 2.53 -7.77
N GLU A 271 17.81 2.56 -8.26
CA GLU A 271 17.08 3.79 -8.58
C GLU A 271 16.20 4.25 -7.40
N PHE A 272 15.67 3.30 -6.62
CA PHE A 272 14.98 3.58 -5.36
C PHE A 272 15.90 4.31 -4.38
N TYR A 273 17.10 3.78 -4.17
CA TYR A 273 18.08 4.31 -3.22
C TYR A 273 19.17 5.16 -3.88
N HIS A 274 18.86 5.78 -5.02
CA HIS A 274 19.81 6.62 -5.73
C HIS A 274 20.28 7.81 -4.84
N PRO A 275 21.57 8.21 -4.85
CA PRO A 275 22.08 9.26 -3.94
C PRO A 275 21.36 10.61 -4.00
N GLN A 276 20.71 10.93 -5.13
CA GLN A 276 19.90 12.16 -5.27
C GLN A 276 18.50 12.06 -4.66
N ARG A 277 18.05 10.87 -4.26
CA ARG A 277 16.77 10.60 -3.59
C ARG A 277 16.95 10.50 -2.08
N SER A 278 17.70 11.43 -1.51
CA SER A 278 18.06 11.45 -0.09
C SER A 278 16.93 11.84 0.87
N GLY A 279 15.71 12.05 0.36
CA GLY A 279 14.49 12.30 1.14
C GLY A 279 13.39 11.27 0.86
N GLY A 280 13.76 10.12 0.30
CA GLY A 280 12.85 9.01 0.05
C GLY A 280 11.79 9.27 -1.02
N THR A 281 10.66 8.57 -0.87
CA THR A 281 9.55 8.51 -1.82
C THR A 281 8.19 8.75 -1.18
N LEU A 282 8.15 8.92 0.15
CA LEU A 282 6.91 9.15 0.89
C LEU A 282 6.13 10.33 0.31
N MET A 283 4.86 10.09 -0.01
CA MET A 283 3.97 11.08 -0.57
C MET A 283 2.58 10.95 0.04
N CYS A 284 1.91 12.07 0.24
CA CYS A 284 0.55 12.14 0.73
C CYS A 284 -0.35 12.72 -0.36
N HIS A 285 -1.56 12.19 -0.48
CA HIS A 285 -2.53 12.64 -1.47
C HIS A 285 -3.81 13.09 -0.78
N TYR A 286 -4.20 14.34 -1.02
CA TYR A 286 -5.44 14.92 -0.54
C TYR A 286 -6.10 15.75 -1.64
N ARG A 287 -7.30 15.36 -2.06
CA ARG A 287 -8.11 16.04 -3.09
C ARG A 287 -7.31 16.38 -4.35
N HIS A 288 -6.62 15.39 -4.91
CA HIS A 288 -5.76 15.51 -6.08
C HIS A 288 -4.52 16.41 -5.90
N GLN A 289 -4.13 16.73 -4.67
CA GLN A 289 -2.89 17.45 -4.37
C GLN A 289 -1.92 16.51 -3.66
N ALA A 290 -0.70 16.44 -4.19
CA ALA A 290 0.40 15.68 -3.61
C ALA A 290 1.27 16.58 -2.71
N HIS A 291 1.63 16.11 -1.53
CA HIS A 291 2.55 16.80 -0.61
C HIS A 291 3.29 15.81 0.30
N PRO A 292 4.43 16.18 0.90
CA PRO A 292 5.30 15.24 1.62
C PRO A 292 5.00 15.12 3.12
N ASP A 293 3.89 15.65 3.61
CA ASP A 293 3.65 15.78 5.07
C ASP A 293 2.57 14.78 5.54
N PRO A 294 2.95 13.64 6.15
CA PRO A 294 1.99 12.64 6.63
C PRO A 294 1.30 13.02 7.95
N MET A 295 1.77 14.08 8.62
CA MET A 295 1.32 14.45 9.96
C MET A 295 0.19 15.49 9.95
N VAL A 296 -0.17 16.00 8.76
CA VAL A 296 -1.36 16.84 8.56
C VAL A 296 -2.55 15.99 8.13
N LEU A 297 -3.76 16.49 8.36
CA LEU A 297 -5.02 15.88 7.90
C LEU A 297 -5.11 14.37 8.20
N VAL A 298 -4.59 13.94 9.35
CA VAL A 298 -4.45 12.51 9.70
C VAL A 298 -5.81 11.81 9.60
N GLY A 299 -5.86 10.72 8.81
CA GLY A 299 -7.07 9.95 8.53
C GLY A 299 -7.97 10.53 7.42
N LEU A 300 -7.59 11.65 6.81
CA LEU A 300 -8.32 12.29 5.71
C LEU A 300 -7.50 12.37 4.41
N GLN A 301 -6.24 11.98 4.44
CA GLN A 301 -5.35 11.92 3.29
C GLN A 301 -4.75 10.52 3.21
N ASP A 302 -4.42 10.12 1.98
CA ASP A 302 -3.64 8.93 1.76
C ASP A 302 -2.16 9.18 2.05
N ILE A 303 -1.43 8.12 2.40
CA ILE A 303 0.02 8.12 2.65
C ILE A 303 0.57 6.91 1.93
N THR A 304 1.49 7.12 1.00
CA THR A 304 2.11 6.03 0.23
C THR A 304 3.62 6.21 0.13
N ALA A 305 4.32 5.11 -0.09
CA ALA A 305 5.73 5.07 -0.46
C ALA A 305 5.89 4.23 -1.72
N HIS A 306 6.86 4.55 -2.57
CA HIS A 306 7.12 3.72 -3.74
C HIS A 306 7.58 2.31 -3.32
N VAL A 307 7.49 1.36 -4.23
CA VAL A 307 7.94 -0.02 -4.00
C VAL A 307 9.41 -0.22 -4.41
N ASP A 308 10.23 -0.79 -3.53
CA ASP A 308 11.51 -1.42 -3.92
C ASP A 308 11.21 -2.80 -4.53
N PHE A 309 11.13 -2.88 -5.86
CA PHE A 309 10.84 -4.12 -6.56
C PHE A 309 11.96 -5.16 -6.46
N THR A 310 13.20 -4.74 -6.19
CA THR A 310 14.29 -5.70 -5.92
C THR A 310 14.07 -6.38 -4.57
N ALA A 311 13.62 -5.65 -3.55
CA ALA A 311 13.25 -6.25 -2.27
C ALA A 311 12.11 -7.26 -2.45
N MET A 312 11.07 -6.92 -3.21
CA MET A 312 9.96 -7.86 -3.48
C MET A 312 10.42 -9.11 -4.23
N ALA A 313 11.29 -8.96 -5.24
CA ALA A 313 11.85 -10.08 -5.99
C ALA A 313 12.71 -11.00 -5.10
N GLU A 314 13.59 -10.44 -4.27
CA GLU A 314 14.43 -11.21 -3.34
C GLU A 314 13.60 -11.91 -2.27
N THR A 315 12.57 -11.25 -1.72
CA THR A 315 11.64 -11.87 -0.77
C THR A 315 10.87 -13.03 -1.41
N ALA A 316 10.38 -12.87 -2.65
CA ALA A 316 9.72 -13.96 -3.37
C ALA A 316 10.65 -15.19 -3.52
N GLN A 317 11.90 -14.97 -3.94
CA GLN A 317 12.90 -16.02 -4.08
C GLN A 317 13.25 -16.69 -2.75
N ALA A 318 13.39 -15.91 -1.68
CA ALA A 318 13.64 -16.43 -0.34
C ALA A 318 12.48 -17.30 0.18
N CYS A 319 11.27 -17.03 -0.30
CA CYS A 319 10.08 -17.83 0.01
C CYS A 319 9.87 -19.04 -0.94
N GLY A 320 10.81 -19.30 -1.86
CA GLY A 320 10.73 -20.42 -2.79
C GLY A 320 9.82 -20.17 -4.00
N LEU A 321 9.46 -18.91 -4.27
CA LEU A 321 8.74 -18.52 -5.48
C LEU A 321 9.72 -18.10 -6.58
N ASP A 322 9.31 -18.30 -7.84
CA ASP A 322 10.06 -17.84 -9.01
C ASP A 322 9.62 -16.44 -9.45
N VAL A 323 10.59 -15.57 -9.77
CA VAL A 323 10.32 -14.26 -10.37
C VAL A 323 10.13 -14.44 -11.87
N MET A 324 8.89 -14.45 -12.31
CA MET A 324 8.52 -14.68 -13.72
C MET A 324 8.80 -13.47 -14.63
N GLY A 325 8.77 -12.25 -14.10
CA GLY A 325 9.05 -11.04 -14.86
C GLY A 325 8.97 -9.76 -14.04
N PHE A 326 9.61 -8.69 -14.56
CA PHE A 326 9.55 -7.31 -14.08
C PHE A 326 9.74 -6.41 -15.30
N THR A 327 8.90 -5.38 -15.48
CA THR A 327 8.92 -4.49 -16.64
C THR A 327 8.38 -3.11 -16.32
#